data_AF-A0A834XU13-F1
#
_entry.id   AF-A0A834XU13-F1
#
_cell.length_a   1.000
_cell.length_b   1.000
_cell.length_c   1.000
_cell.angle_alpha   90.00
_cell.angle_beta   90.00
_cell.angle_gamma   90.00
#
_symmetry.space_group_name_H-M   'P 1'
#
loop_
_entity.id
_entity.type
_entity.pdbx_description
1 polymer ?
#
loop_
_entity_poly.entity_id
_entity_poly.type
_entity_poly.pdbx_seq_one_letter_code
_entity_poly.pdbx_strand_id
1 'polypeptide(L)'
;MVIAICPATNETVDVNLKELSGGWYVTAATPVTGQVGKCLYFEIEKSENNEFIMNFTSTSYRNNQRIWWDVRGFQNGKILMAKWRLSTSAKPIGPFQHQVVAINHDEYIAIIVCATDTKHITKGQVALILSRQKILPPTILINLKTIMAKYVDRNDILDIDNTCDGITI
;
A
#
# COMPACT_ATOMS: atom_id res chain seq x y z
N MET A 1 1.57 1.10 -24.04
CA MET A 1 2.62 1.37 -23.04
C MET A 1 2.05 2.43 -22.10
N VAL A 2 1.66 2.05 -20.88
CA VAL A 2 1.16 3.00 -19.88
C VAL A 2 2.40 3.69 -19.30
N ILE A 3 2.50 5.00 -19.52
CA ILE A 3 3.53 5.82 -18.86
C ILE A 3 3.19 5.81 -17.36
N ALA A 4 4.18 5.62 -16.50
CA ALA A 4 3.97 5.73 -15.05
C ALA A 4 3.54 7.17 -14.73
N ILE A 5 2.31 7.35 -14.23
CA ILE A 5 1.74 8.66 -13.89
C ILE A 5 1.42 8.61 -12.41
N CYS A 6 2.26 9.28 -11.63
CA CYS A 6 1.93 9.56 -10.24
C CYS A 6 0.77 10.57 -10.20
N PRO A 7 -0.25 10.33 -9.37
CA PRO A 7 -1.29 11.33 -9.10
C PRO A 7 -0.72 12.73 -8.89
N ALA A 8 -1.35 13.73 -9.52
CA ALA A 8 -1.02 15.12 -9.24
C ALA A 8 -1.54 15.50 -7.84
N THR A 9 -0.94 16.50 -7.18
CA THR A 9 -1.29 16.91 -5.81
C THR A 9 -2.76 17.36 -5.64
N ASN A 10 -3.42 17.79 -6.73
CA ASN A 10 -4.84 18.14 -6.74
C ASN A 10 -5.76 16.90 -6.85
N GLU A 11 -5.21 15.74 -7.20
CA GLU A 11 -5.91 14.44 -7.24
C GLU A 11 -5.64 13.60 -5.99
N THR A 12 -4.79 14.08 -5.07
CA THR A 12 -4.52 13.43 -3.79
C THR A 12 -5.32 14.04 -2.65
N VAL A 13 -5.67 13.16 -1.71
CA VAL A 13 -6.35 13.50 -0.47
C VAL A 13 -5.29 13.84 0.59
N ASP A 14 -5.56 14.87 1.38
CA ASP A 14 -4.76 15.17 2.56
C ASP A 14 -5.13 14.21 3.68
N VAL A 15 -4.14 13.66 4.37
CA VAL A 15 -4.35 12.55 5.30
C VAL A 15 -3.92 12.96 6.69
N ASN A 16 -4.81 12.72 7.67
CA ASN A 16 -4.47 12.85 9.07
C ASN A 16 -3.77 11.57 9.53
N LEU A 17 -2.44 11.61 9.74
CA LEU A 17 -1.66 10.45 10.17
C LEU A 17 -2.16 9.82 11.47
N LYS A 18 -2.80 10.61 12.36
CA LYS A 18 -3.35 10.08 13.61
C LYS A 18 -4.55 9.16 13.38
N GLU A 19 -5.33 9.43 12.34
CA GLU A 19 -6.51 8.61 11.97
C GLU A 19 -6.11 7.37 11.18
N LEU A 20 -4.89 7.32 10.65
CA LEU A 20 -4.34 6.14 9.98
C LEU A 20 -3.83 5.06 10.95
N SER A 21 -3.60 5.39 12.21
CA SER A 21 -3.03 4.44 13.17
C SER A 21 -3.84 3.14 13.27
N GLY A 22 -3.16 2.06 13.61
CA GLY A 22 -3.73 0.72 13.76
C GLY A 22 -3.60 -0.15 12.51
N GLY A 23 -4.42 -1.22 12.51
CA GLY A 23 -4.40 -2.28 11.53
C GLY A 23 -5.10 -2.02 10.21
N TRP A 24 -4.51 -2.52 9.13
CA TRP A 24 -5.03 -2.44 7.77
C TRP A 24 -4.68 -3.69 6.95
N TYR A 25 -5.69 -4.42 6.47
CA TYR A 25 -5.52 -5.51 5.52
C TYR A 25 -5.41 -4.96 4.11
N VAL A 26 -4.46 -5.44 3.30
CA VAL A 26 -4.45 -5.13 1.86
C VAL A 26 -5.47 -6.05 1.20
N THR A 27 -6.52 -5.49 0.61
CA THR A 27 -7.60 -6.25 -0.03
C THR A 27 -7.40 -6.39 -1.53
N ALA A 28 -6.66 -5.48 -2.15
CA ALA A 28 -6.23 -5.61 -3.54
C ALA A 28 -4.92 -4.85 -3.79
N ALA A 29 -4.09 -5.34 -4.72
CA ALA A 29 -2.83 -4.70 -5.06
C ALA A 29 -2.36 -5.02 -6.47
N THR A 30 -1.47 -4.18 -7.00
CA THR A 30 -0.68 -4.51 -8.19
C THR A 30 0.56 -5.33 -7.81
N PRO A 31 0.85 -6.45 -8.49
CA PRO A 31 2.05 -7.23 -8.21
C PRO A 31 3.31 -6.49 -8.64
N VAL A 32 4.31 -6.44 -7.76
CA VAL A 32 5.66 -5.93 -8.11
C VAL A 32 6.42 -6.93 -8.99
N THR A 33 6.24 -8.24 -8.78
CA THR A 33 6.97 -9.32 -9.50
C THR A 33 6.05 -10.39 -10.11
N GLY A 34 4.98 -9.96 -10.77
CA GLY A 34 4.08 -10.83 -11.54
C GLY A 34 2.98 -11.54 -10.74
N GLN A 35 3.16 -11.75 -9.43
CA GLN A 35 2.10 -12.22 -8.53
C GLN A 35 2.08 -11.46 -7.21
N VAL A 36 0.92 -11.43 -6.57
CA VAL A 36 0.70 -10.87 -5.24
C VAL A 36 0.83 -11.97 -4.18
N GLY A 37 1.33 -11.63 -3.00
CA GLY A 37 1.30 -12.52 -1.86
C GLY A 37 -0.12 -12.67 -1.29
N LYS A 38 -0.23 -13.41 -0.18
CA LYS A 38 -1.46 -13.56 0.58
C LYS A 38 -1.33 -12.89 1.94
N CYS A 39 -2.45 -12.53 2.56
CA CYS A 39 -2.47 -12.19 3.97
C CYS A 39 -1.59 -10.98 4.30
N LEU A 40 -1.74 -9.98 3.43
CA LEU A 40 -0.99 -8.74 3.47
C LEU A 40 -1.64 -7.81 4.51
N TYR A 41 -0.84 -7.34 5.46
CA TYR A 41 -1.33 -6.52 6.57
C TYR A 41 -0.31 -5.45 6.94
N PHE A 42 -0.79 -4.23 7.16
CA PHE A 42 -0.03 -3.10 7.70
C PHE A 42 -0.52 -2.81 9.12
N GLU A 43 0.42 -2.64 10.05
CA GLU A 43 0.17 -2.05 11.36
C GLU A 43 0.85 -0.67 11.40
N ILE A 44 0.09 0.40 11.58
CA ILE A 44 0.60 1.78 11.62
C ILE A 44 0.69 2.21 13.09
N GLU A 45 1.89 2.19 13.67
CA GLU A 45 2.07 2.25 15.13
C GLU A 45 2.14 3.68 15.68
N LYS A 46 2.82 4.59 14.99
CA LYS A 46 3.18 5.88 15.57
C LYS A 46 3.27 6.97 14.53
N SER A 47 2.63 8.11 14.79
CA SER A 47 2.85 9.36 14.06
C SER A 47 3.25 10.49 15.00
N GLU A 48 4.52 10.89 15.00
CA GLU A 48 5.02 12.07 15.70
C GLU A 48 5.79 12.95 14.71
N ASN A 49 5.64 14.27 14.82
CA ASN A 49 6.38 15.25 14.00
C ASN A 49 6.29 15.01 12.47
N ASN A 50 5.10 14.65 11.97
CA ASN A 50 4.84 14.26 10.58
C ASN A 50 5.54 12.98 10.12
N GLU A 51 6.23 12.24 10.98
CA GLU A 51 6.80 10.94 10.66
C GLU A 51 5.80 9.83 10.97
N PHE A 52 5.94 8.69 10.29
CA PHE A 52 5.18 7.49 10.60
C PHE A 52 6.02 6.22 10.47
N ILE A 53 5.68 5.22 11.28
CA ILE A 53 6.27 3.88 11.23
C ILE A 53 5.14 2.88 10.99
N MET A 54 5.36 1.97 10.04
CA MET A 54 4.43 0.88 9.74
C MET A 54 5.17 -0.44 9.66
N ASN A 55 4.56 -1.50 10.16
CA ASN A 55 5.01 -2.87 9.97
C ASN A 55 4.13 -3.54 8.94
N PHE A 56 4.73 -3.97 7.82
CA PHE A 56 4.04 -4.69 6.77
C PHE A 56 4.37 -6.17 6.84
N THR A 57 3.36 -7.02 6.93
CA THR A 57 3.52 -8.46 6.89
C THR A 57 2.79 -9.06 5.69
N SER A 58 3.37 -10.10 5.11
CA SER A 58 2.76 -10.82 3.99
C SER A 58 3.21 -12.26 3.96
N THR A 59 2.42 -13.14 3.36
CA THR A 59 2.83 -14.50 3.02
C THR A 59 3.23 -14.55 1.55
N SER A 60 4.48 -14.94 1.31
CA SER A 60 5.07 -15.04 -0.03
C SER A 60 4.31 -16.05 -0.90
N TYR A 61 3.95 -15.64 -2.11
CA TYR A 61 3.35 -16.55 -3.10
C TYR A 61 4.31 -17.65 -3.58
N ARG A 62 5.64 -17.43 -3.46
CA ARG A 62 6.65 -18.35 -4.01
C ARG A 62 6.89 -19.57 -3.13
N ASN A 63 6.88 -19.39 -1.82
CA ASN A 63 7.32 -20.39 -0.86
C ASN A 63 6.48 -20.44 0.42
N ASN A 64 5.35 -19.72 0.46
CA ASN A 64 4.44 -19.66 1.59
C ASN A 64 5.09 -19.23 2.93
N GLN A 65 6.25 -18.57 2.88
CA GLN A 65 6.91 -18.02 4.05
C GLN A 65 6.38 -16.64 4.38
N ARG A 66 6.23 -16.35 5.67
CA ARG A 66 5.89 -15.02 6.16
C ARG A 66 7.09 -14.09 5.99
N ILE A 67 6.82 -12.88 5.51
CA ILE A 67 7.79 -11.83 5.26
C ILE A 67 7.33 -10.59 6.03
N TRP A 68 8.30 -9.89 6.63
CA TRP A 68 8.09 -8.65 7.37
C TRP A 68 8.91 -7.52 6.77
N TRP A 69 8.29 -6.35 6.67
CA TRP A 69 8.94 -5.13 6.24
C TRP A 69 8.68 -4.03 7.25
N ASP A 70 9.74 -3.32 7.63
CA ASP A 70 9.63 -2.07 8.34
C ASP A 70 9.48 -0.95 7.31
N VAL A 71 8.45 -0.14 7.44
CA VAL A 71 8.23 1.04 6.61
C VAL A 71 8.37 2.27 7.49
N ARG A 72 9.26 3.18 7.11
CA ARG A 72 9.45 4.46 7.81
C ARG A 72 9.24 5.58 6.84
N GLY A 73 8.40 6.54 7.20
CA GLY A 73 8.07 7.64 6.32
C GLY A 73 7.81 8.94 7.05
N PHE A 74 7.54 9.96 6.25
CA PHE A 74 7.14 11.29 6.70
C PHE A 74 6.15 11.92 5.71
N GLN A 75 5.33 12.82 6.20
CA GLN A 75 4.38 13.60 5.44
C GLN A 75 4.98 14.95 5.07
N ASN A 76 4.96 15.28 3.78
CA ASN A 76 5.32 16.58 3.24
C ASN A 76 4.12 17.15 2.47
N GLY A 77 3.29 17.94 3.16
CA GLY A 77 1.98 18.33 2.66
C GLY A 77 1.09 17.10 2.42
N LYS A 78 0.56 16.95 1.20
CA LYS A 78 -0.30 15.80 0.84
C LYS A 78 0.46 14.54 0.42
N ILE A 79 1.79 14.56 0.39
CA ILE A 79 2.61 13.44 -0.10
C ILE A 79 3.23 12.73 1.09
N LEU A 80 3.02 11.41 1.16
CA LEU A 80 3.66 10.55 2.16
C LEU A 80 4.90 9.92 1.55
N MET A 81 6.08 10.29 2.04
CA MET A 81 7.36 9.72 1.59
C MET A 81 7.75 8.58 2.51
N ALA A 82 8.01 7.38 1.99
CA ALA A 82 8.46 6.29 2.85
C ALA A 82 9.55 5.40 2.24
N LYS A 83 10.41 4.87 3.10
CA LYS A 83 11.42 3.85 2.79
C LYS A 83 10.98 2.52 3.38
N TRP A 84 11.18 1.46 2.61
CA TRP A 84 10.78 0.11 2.99
C TRP A 84 12.03 -0.71 3.28
N ARG A 85 12.03 -1.50 4.34
CA ARG A 85 13.16 -2.36 4.71
C ARG A 85 12.65 -3.74 5.04
N LEU A 86 13.06 -4.73 4.27
CA LEU A 86 12.85 -6.13 4.61
C LEU A 86 13.53 -6.41 5.96
N SER A 87 12.85 -7.05 6.91
CA SER A 87 13.38 -7.23 8.27
C SER A 87 14.72 -7.98 8.32
N THR A 88 14.99 -8.83 7.32
CA THR A 88 16.25 -9.59 7.16
C THR A 88 17.33 -8.82 6.40
N SER A 89 17.06 -7.60 5.92
CA SER A 89 17.98 -6.77 5.15
C SER A 89 18.38 -5.52 5.92
N ALA A 90 19.67 -5.21 5.94
CA ALA A 90 20.17 -3.94 6.47
C ALA A 90 19.90 -2.74 5.54
N LYS A 91 19.61 -2.98 4.25
CA LYS A 91 19.47 -1.93 3.24
C LYS A 91 18.00 -1.60 2.99
N PRO A 92 17.53 -0.38 3.31
CA PRO A 92 16.21 0.08 2.91
C PRO A 92 16.17 0.38 1.41
N ILE A 93 14.99 0.28 0.82
CA ILE A 93 14.67 0.68 -0.56
C ILE A 93 13.74 1.90 -0.55
N GLY A 94 13.79 2.69 -1.63
CA GLY A 94 13.10 3.97 -1.74
C GLY A 94 14.01 5.18 -1.46
N PRO A 95 13.45 6.37 -1.23
CA PRO A 95 12.06 6.62 -0.82
C PRO A 95 11.05 6.49 -1.96
N PHE A 96 9.84 6.04 -1.62
CA PHE A 96 8.69 6.00 -2.51
C PHE A 96 7.64 7.03 -2.08
N GLN A 97 6.98 7.64 -3.06
CA GLN A 97 5.84 8.53 -2.86
C GLN A 97 4.58 7.70 -2.71
N HIS A 98 3.91 7.79 -1.57
CA HIS A 98 2.63 7.15 -1.30
C HIS A 98 1.57 8.24 -1.40
N GLN A 99 0.80 8.19 -2.48
CA GLN A 99 -0.21 9.19 -2.79
C GLN A 99 -1.59 8.58 -2.58
N VAL A 100 -2.33 9.14 -1.63
CA VAL A 100 -3.67 8.67 -1.28
C VAL A 100 -4.68 9.31 -2.23
N VAL A 101 -5.40 8.50 -2.98
CA VAL A 101 -6.37 8.95 -3.99
C VAL A 101 -7.82 8.83 -3.50
N ALA A 102 -8.06 8.02 -2.47
CA ALA A 102 -9.35 7.93 -1.79
C ALA A 102 -9.14 7.36 -0.38
N ILE A 103 -9.92 7.84 0.60
CA ILE A 103 -9.86 7.36 1.97
C ILE A 103 -11.22 7.49 2.66
N ASN A 104 -11.52 6.51 3.50
CA ASN A 104 -12.48 6.57 4.59
C ASN A 104 -11.76 5.96 5.80
N HIS A 105 -11.41 6.77 6.80
CA HIS A 105 -10.53 6.37 7.91
C HIS A 105 -11.03 5.13 8.69
N ASP A 106 -12.34 4.90 8.70
CA ASP A 106 -12.98 3.79 9.41
C ASP A 106 -13.06 2.50 8.58
N GLU A 107 -12.81 2.56 7.26
CA GLU A 107 -13.12 1.45 6.37
C GLU A 107 -12.02 1.11 5.36
N TYR A 108 -11.49 2.11 4.63
CA TYR A 108 -10.58 1.86 3.50
C TYR A 108 -9.60 3.00 3.23
N ILE A 109 -8.52 2.66 2.54
CA ILE A 109 -7.60 3.62 1.93
C ILE A 109 -7.09 3.07 0.59
N ALA A 110 -7.06 3.92 -0.44
CA ALA A 110 -6.51 3.61 -1.75
C ALA A 110 -5.28 4.46 -2.03
N ILE A 111 -4.15 3.79 -2.29
CA ILE A 111 -2.82 4.40 -2.37
C ILE A 111 -2.17 4.02 -3.70
N ILE A 112 -1.62 5.01 -4.39
CA ILE A 112 -0.65 4.80 -5.47
C ILE A 112 0.74 4.99 -4.88
N VAL A 113 1.55 3.94 -4.89
CA VAL A 113 2.95 3.98 -4.51
C VAL A 113 3.79 4.21 -5.75
N CYS A 114 4.50 5.32 -5.78
CA CYS A 114 5.30 5.79 -6.89
C CYS A 114 6.79 5.70 -6.56
N ALA A 115 7.55 5.08 -7.44
CA ALA A 115 9.01 5.08 -7.37
C ALA A 115 9.60 6.11 -8.32
N THR A 116 10.61 6.84 -7.82
CA THR A 116 11.40 7.77 -8.64
C THR A 116 12.37 7.04 -9.57
N ASP A 117 12.61 5.75 -9.34
CA ASP A 117 13.35 4.86 -10.23
C ASP A 117 12.62 3.52 -10.43
N THR A 118 12.90 2.85 -11.54
CA THR A 118 12.27 1.57 -11.89
C THR A 118 13.04 0.35 -11.36
N LYS A 119 14.10 0.54 -10.56
CA LYS A 119 14.95 -0.57 -10.09
C LYS A 119 14.21 -1.48 -9.13
N HIS A 120 13.30 -0.92 -8.34
CA HIS A 120 12.55 -1.63 -7.31
C HIS A 120 11.07 -1.82 -7.65
N ILE A 121 10.51 -0.93 -8.48
CA ILE A 121 9.14 -1.04 -8.99
C ILE A 121 9.22 -0.95 -10.52
N THR A 122 9.17 -2.09 -11.19
CA THR A 122 9.42 -2.18 -12.65
C THR A 122 8.47 -1.32 -13.47
N LYS A 123 7.19 -1.24 -13.06
CA LYS A 123 6.18 -0.39 -13.71
C LYS A 123 6.23 1.07 -13.26
N GLY A 124 7.15 1.44 -12.36
CA GLY A 124 7.26 2.77 -11.73
C GLY A 124 6.22 3.06 -10.65
N GLN A 125 5.15 2.27 -10.58
CA GLN A 125 4.00 2.51 -9.71
C GLN A 125 3.28 1.21 -9.32
N VAL A 126 2.67 1.22 -8.13
CA VAL A 126 1.90 0.11 -7.56
C VAL A 126 0.63 0.66 -6.95
N ALA A 127 -0.51 0.04 -7.23
CA ALA A 127 -1.75 0.28 -6.51
C ALA A 127 -1.82 -0.60 -5.25
N LEU A 128 -2.22 -0.01 -4.12
CA LEU A 128 -2.61 -0.73 -2.90
C LEU A 128 -4.00 -0.24 -2.46
N ILE A 129 -4.92 -1.17 -2.24
CA ILE A 129 -6.21 -0.93 -1.57
C ILE A 129 -6.14 -1.63 -0.22
N LEU A 130 -6.27 -0.86 0.86
CA LEU A 130 -6.27 -1.38 2.21
C LEU A 130 -7.65 -1.18 2.85
N SER A 131 -7.99 -2.02 3.82
CA SER A 131 -9.23 -1.96 4.59
C SER A 131 -9.01 -2.30 6.05
N ARG A 132 -9.83 -1.74 6.93
CA ARG A 132 -9.91 -2.15 8.35
C ARG A 132 -10.40 -3.59 8.50
N GLN A 133 -11.05 -4.16 7.49
CA GLN A 133 -11.55 -5.53 7.49
C GLN A 133 -10.77 -6.40 6.47
N LYS A 134 -10.74 -7.72 6.71
CA LYS A 134 -10.07 -8.68 5.80
C LYS A 134 -10.65 -8.67 4.38
N ILE A 135 -11.93 -8.35 4.26
CA ILE A 135 -12.69 -8.32 3.01
C ILE A 135 -13.43 -6.99 2.95
N LEU A 136 -13.22 -6.23 1.88
CA LEU A 136 -13.94 -4.99 1.61
C LEU A 136 -15.24 -5.30 0.84
N PRO A 137 -16.35 -4.58 1.08
CA PRO A 137 -17.57 -4.78 0.31
C PRO A 137 -17.32 -4.67 -1.22
N PRO A 138 -17.86 -5.61 -2.04
CA PRO A 138 -17.53 -5.66 -3.47
C PRO A 138 -17.79 -4.36 -4.23
N THR A 139 -18.87 -3.64 -3.91
CA THR A 139 -19.20 -2.35 -4.53
C THR A 139 -18.13 -1.30 -4.27
N ILE A 140 -17.62 -1.23 -3.03
CA ILE A 140 -16.56 -0.29 -2.65
C ILE A 140 -15.26 -0.69 -3.36
N LEU A 141 -14.90 -1.97 -3.32
CA LEU A 141 -13.69 -2.47 -3.98
C LEU A 141 -13.68 -2.17 -5.49
N ILE A 142 -14.80 -2.41 -6.18
CA ILE A 142 -14.97 -2.12 -7.61
C ILE A 142 -14.81 -0.63 -7.89
N ASN A 143 -15.39 0.23 -7.04
CA ASN A 143 -15.27 1.68 -7.18
C ASN A 143 -13.81 2.13 -6.99
N LEU A 144 -13.12 1.66 -5.95
CA LEU A 144 -11.72 1.99 -5.70
C LEU A 144 -10.81 1.52 -6.84
N LYS A 145 -10.98 0.29 -7.35
CA LYS A 145 -10.25 -0.18 -8.53
C LYS A 145 -10.49 0.71 -9.75
N THR A 146 -11.70 1.23 -9.93
CA THR A 146 -12.04 2.16 -11.02
C THR A 146 -11.34 3.51 -10.85
N ILE A 147 -11.25 4.03 -9.62
CA ILE A 147 -10.49 5.26 -9.32
C ILE A 147 -9.00 5.06 -9.64
N MET A 148 -8.44 3.94 -9.20
CA MET A 148 -7.02 3.62 -9.39
C MET A 148 -6.64 3.31 -10.84
N ALA A 149 -7.62 2.88 -11.66
CA ALA A 149 -7.45 2.60 -13.09
C ALA A 149 -6.99 3.81 -13.92
N LYS A 150 -7.05 5.03 -13.35
CA LYS A 150 -6.47 6.24 -13.95
C LYS A 150 -4.94 6.20 -13.98
N TYR A 151 -4.32 5.47 -13.06
CA TYR A 151 -2.88 5.49 -12.83
C TYR A 151 -2.24 4.15 -13.18
N VAL A 152 -2.92 3.03 -12.92
CA VAL A 152 -2.44 1.67 -13.24
C VAL A 152 -3.45 0.93 -14.11
N ASP A 153 -3.02 -0.12 -14.81
CA ASP A 153 -3.98 -0.98 -15.52
C ASP A 153 -4.91 -1.65 -14.49
N ARG A 154 -6.22 -1.49 -14.67
CA ARG A 154 -7.23 -2.06 -13.78
C ARG A 154 -7.10 -3.58 -13.64
N ASN A 155 -6.72 -4.27 -14.72
CA ASN A 155 -6.60 -5.73 -14.73
C ASN A 155 -5.38 -6.21 -13.94
N ASP A 156 -4.42 -5.33 -13.69
CA ASP A 156 -3.27 -5.62 -12.85
C ASP A 156 -3.58 -5.44 -11.35
N ILE A 157 -4.75 -4.89 -10.97
CA ILE A 157 -5.15 -4.73 -9.57
C ILE A 157 -5.85 -6.02 -9.10
N LEU A 158 -5.05 -6.93 -8.56
CA LEU A 158 -5.47 -8.26 -8.14
C LEU A 158 -6.02 -8.25 -6.73
N ASP A 159 -7.08 -9.02 -6.47
CA ASP A 159 -7.59 -9.23 -5.12
C ASP A 159 -6.60 -10.03 -4.29
N ILE A 160 -6.49 -9.69 -3.02
CA ILE A 160 -5.64 -10.39 -2.06
C ILE A 160 -6.47 -11.39 -1.26
N ASP A 161 -5.98 -12.62 -1.22
CA ASP A 161 -6.50 -13.64 -0.32
C ASP A 161 -6.04 -13.36 1.12
N ASN A 162 -6.99 -12.95 1.98
CA ASN A 162 -6.77 -12.69 3.41
C ASN A 162 -7.38 -13.75 4.32
N THR A 163 -7.66 -14.96 3.82
CA THR A 163 -8.28 -16.04 4.64
C THR A 163 -7.30 -16.77 5.55
N CYS A 164 -6.05 -16.32 5.70
CA CYS A 164 -5.10 -17.00 6.58
C CYS A 164 -5.51 -16.91 8.06
N ASP A 165 -5.25 -18.00 8.76
CA ASP A 165 -5.26 -18.08 10.22
C ASP A 165 -4.04 -17.35 10.80
N GLY A 166 -4.22 -16.59 11.89
CA GLY A 166 -3.10 -15.99 12.62
C GLY A 166 -2.61 -14.60 12.15
N ILE A 167 -3.39 -13.88 11.35
CA ILE A 167 -3.28 -12.41 11.27
C ILE A 167 -4.14 -11.80 12.39
N THR A 168 -3.71 -12.03 13.62
CA THR A 168 -4.29 -11.41 14.81
C THR A 168 -3.58 -10.08 15.06
N ILE A 169 -4.40 -9.05 15.28
CA ILE A 169 -4.05 -7.73 15.79
C ILE A 169 -3.43 -7.88 17.19
#